data_AF-A0A9P8JIN9-F1
#
_entry.id   AF-A0A9P8JIN9-F1
#
_cell.length_a   1.000
_cell.length_b   1.000
_cell.length_c   1.000
_cell.angle_alpha   90.00
_cell.angle_beta   90.00
_cell.angle_gamma   90.00
#
_symmetry.space_group_name_H-M   'P 1'
#
loop_
_entity.id
_entity.type
_entity.pdbx_description
1 polymer ?
#
loop_
_entity_poly.entity_id
_entity_poly.type
_entity_poly.pdbx_seq_one_letter_code
_entity_poly.pdbx_strand_id
1 'polypeptide(L)'
;MHGEGFATPSGTHGRDKWKASVARNVALMDAVLAKVNEEELAVDKFDAAIAAATDDDPLYDVEVYTQENGEASELGVHPATIADRLIKMLHARIPEYTQQSKVMVQKHGKPSRIVRYWFPITVGILSSSTILRYLVNRKAEILTWIQEFGHTIRDFWINWCVEPTRKVIQTIRHDKDSEVSIMSKRSLEGDRASLERMVVDFAIDNPGNATETGNPLTDAEIASIRAKVREGDLTPVLKAYEKDLSSPFMGTIRGNLIRALLIQVQKTKVDVEVAMGGIDALLKSQELVFGFVGLTPGILVTIGFSRWVSSAFTSRRGADASRKQGHMMRQLRNIDRVLTNSTPTEKFGELYYKDHGLLLCEVHVLREAAYRVMPAQVFRDFVEDVEELVDVRTGIKKQRKVVNRIRWAYKRYF
;
A
#
# COMPACT_ATOMS: atom_id res chain seq x y z
N MET A 1 42.15 29.61 -21.50
CA MET A 1 43.19 28.64 -21.08
C MET A 1 42.70 27.91 -19.84
N HIS A 2 41.99 26.79 -19.98
CA HIS A 2 41.35 26.14 -18.82
C HIS A 2 41.62 24.64 -18.83
N GLY A 3 42.37 24.14 -17.84
CA GLY A 3 42.28 22.73 -17.47
C GLY A 3 43.54 22.06 -16.90
N GLU A 4 44.75 22.46 -17.29
CA GLU A 4 45.95 21.68 -16.92
C GLU A 4 46.54 21.99 -15.53
N GLY A 5 45.91 22.88 -14.75
CA GLY A 5 46.49 23.40 -13.50
C GLY A 5 46.30 22.56 -12.23
N PHE A 6 45.48 21.50 -12.26
CA PHE A 6 45.11 20.74 -11.05
C PHE A 6 45.79 19.37 -10.91
N ALA A 7 46.60 18.93 -11.88
CA ALA A 7 47.39 17.72 -11.72
C ALA A 7 48.52 17.96 -10.70
N THR A 8 48.74 17.02 -9.79
CA THR A 8 49.93 17.02 -8.91
C THR A 8 51.17 17.02 -9.79
N PRO A 9 51.99 18.08 -9.75
CA PRO A 9 53.06 18.22 -10.71
C PRO A 9 54.23 17.28 -10.40
N SER A 10 54.59 16.43 -11.36
CA SER A 10 55.87 15.73 -11.37
C SER A 10 56.95 16.67 -11.94
N GLY A 11 57.75 17.28 -11.07
CA GLY A 11 58.88 18.15 -11.44
C GLY A 11 58.76 19.62 -10.96
N THR A 12 59.87 20.36 -11.04
CA THR A 12 59.97 21.77 -10.57
C THR A 12 59.07 22.71 -11.38
N HIS A 13 59.09 22.59 -12.71
CA HIS A 13 58.26 23.40 -13.62
C HIS A 13 56.75 23.25 -13.38
N GLY A 14 56.28 22.04 -13.05
CA GLY A 14 54.87 21.83 -12.75
C GLY A 14 54.48 22.43 -11.39
N ARG A 15 55.40 22.42 -10.41
CA ARG A 15 55.16 22.94 -9.06
C ARG A 15 54.93 24.44 -9.09
N ASP A 16 55.67 25.17 -9.91
CA ASP A 16 55.53 26.62 -10.01
C ASP A 16 54.29 27.02 -10.82
N LYS A 17 53.93 26.25 -11.85
CA LYS A 17 52.63 26.39 -12.54
C LYS A 17 51.44 26.17 -11.60
N TRP A 18 51.52 25.15 -10.73
CA TRP A 18 50.49 24.88 -9.73
C TRP A 18 50.37 26.02 -8.71
N LYS A 19 51.49 26.50 -8.16
CA LYS A 19 51.50 27.66 -7.24
C LYS A 19 50.88 28.91 -7.88
N ALA A 20 51.25 29.24 -9.12
CA ALA A 20 50.69 30.36 -9.85
C ALA A 20 49.19 30.16 -10.15
N SER A 21 48.76 28.92 -10.40
CA SER A 21 47.33 28.61 -10.55
C SER A 21 46.56 28.81 -9.24
N VAL A 22 47.13 28.40 -8.10
CA VAL A 22 46.51 28.58 -6.78
C VAL A 22 46.42 30.07 -6.43
N ALA A 23 47.50 30.83 -6.64
CA ALA A 23 47.54 32.28 -6.44
C ALA A 23 46.43 33.00 -7.23
N ARG A 24 46.33 32.72 -8.55
CA ARG A 24 45.29 33.28 -9.42
C ARG A 24 43.89 32.90 -8.96
N ASN A 25 43.66 31.64 -8.57
CA ASN A 25 42.35 31.21 -8.07
C ASN A 25 41.96 31.96 -6.78
N VAL A 26 42.90 32.18 -5.86
CA VAL A 26 42.62 32.93 -4.62
C VAL A 26 42.29 34.39 -4.93
N ALA A 27 43.04 35.05 -5.81
CA ALA A 27 42.74 36.42 -6.24
C ALA A 27 41.34 36.52 -6.88
N LEU A 28 41.02 35.60 -7.80
CA LEU A 28 39.71 35.53 -8.45
C LEU A 28 38.58 35.29 -7.44
N MET A 29 38.76 34.41 -6.45
CA MET A 29 37.76 34.18 -5.41
C MET A 29 37.50 35.44 -4.58
N ASP A 30 38.53 36.27 -4.31
CA ASP A 30 38.35 37.54 -3.58
C ASP A 30 37.54 38.53 -4.40
N ALA A 31 37.93 38.71 -5.67
CA ALA A 31 37.29 39.64 -6.58
C ALA A 31 35.81 39.28 -6.79
N VAL A 32 35.52 37.99 -6.96
CA VAL A 32 34.14 37.48 -7.05
C VAL A 32 33.38 37.77 -5.75
N LEU A 33 33.90 37.40 -4.58
CA LEU A 33 33.21 37.63 -3.30
C LEU A 33 32.96 39.12 -3.01
N ALA A 34 33.86 40.01 -3.45
CA ALA A 34 33.69 41.44 -3.32
C ALA A 34 32.60 42.01 -4.26
N LYS A 35 32.51 41.50 -5.49
CA LYS A 35 31.64 42.06 -6.54
C LYS A 35 30.27 41.39 -6.68
N VAL A 36 30.08 40.18 -6.16
CA VAL A 36 28.81 39.43 -6.32
C VAL A 36 27.59 40.14 -5.70
N ASN A 37 27.78 40.96 -4.66
CA ASN A 37 26.68 41.62 -3.96
C ASN A 37 26.43 43.08 -4.38
N GLU A 38 27.13 43.58 -5.40
CA GLU A 38 26.88 44.93 -5.94
C GLU A 38 25.58 44.93 -6.77
N GLU A 39 24.48 45.42 -6.18
CA GLU A 39 23.11 45.43 -6.77
C GLU A 39 23.04 46.19 -8.12
N GLU A 40 23.96 47.12 -8.37
CA GLU A 40 24.00 47.96 -9.58
C GLU A 40 24.78 47.34 -10.75
N LEU A 41 25.50 46.24 -10.52
CA LEU A 41 26.36 45.67 -11.55
C LEU A 41 25.56 44.74 -12.45
N ALA A 42 25.28 45.19 -13.68
CA ALA A 42 24.63 44.36 -14.68
C ALA A 42 25.45 43.09 -14.93
N VAL A 43 24.79 41.93 -14.98
CA VAL A 43 25.42 40.61 -15.13
C VAL A 43 26.37 40.55 -16.36
N ASP A 44 26.06 41.30 -17.41
CA ASP A 44 26.86 41.35 -18.63
C ASP A 44 28.17 42.13 -18.47
N LYS A 45 28.28 42.98 -17.43
CA LYS A 45 29.50 43.73 -17.07
C LYS A 45 30.27 43.08 -15.91
N PHE A 46 29.75 41.99 -15.36
CA PHE A 46 30.35 41.30 -14.21
C PHE A 46 31.73 40.73 -14.52
N ASP A 47 31.89 40.11 -15.69
CA ASP A 47 33.18 39.59 -16.14
C ASP A 47 34.21 40.71 -16.33
N ALA A 48 33.80 41.82 -16.94
CA ALA A 48 34.66 43.00 -17.10
C ALA A 48 35.02 43.66 -15.76
N ALA A 49 34.11 43.65 -14.78
CA ALA A 49 34.36 44.18 -13.45
C ALA A 49 35.29 43.28 -12.62
N ILE A 50 35.20 41.96 -12.78
CA ILE A 50 36.16 41.01 -12.20
C ILE A 50 37.51 41.20 -12.88
N ALA A 51 37.57 41.22 -14.21
CA ALA A 51 38.82 41.42 -14.94
C ALA A 51 39.51 42.72 -14.48
N ALA A 52 38.78 43.84 -14.42
CA ALA A 52 39.34 45.09 -13.90
C ALA A 52 39.81 44.99 -12.44
N ALA A 53 39.04 44.33 -11.57
CA ALA A 53 39.41 44.16 -10.16
C ALA A 53 40.58 43.19 -9.93
N THR A 54 40.83 42.30 -10.91
CA THR A 54 41.88 41.28 -10.81
C THR A 54 43.14 41.68 -11.58
N ASP A 55 43.03 42.49 -12.63
CA ASP A 55 44.16 43.09 -13.36
C ASP A 55 44.99 44.02 -12.45
N ASP A 56 44.34 44.68 -11.49
CA ASP A 56 45.01 45.51 -10.48
C ASP A 56 45.64 44.67 -9.33
N ASP A 57 45.47 43.34 -9.32
CA ASP A 57 45.91 42.47 -8.23
C ASP A 57 47.31 41.87 -8.49
N PRO A 58 48.32 42.16 -7.65
CA PRO A 58 49.66 41.63 -7.81
C PRO A 58 49.74 40.10 -7.69
N LEU A 59 48.70 39.43 -7.16
CA LEU A 59 48.63 37.97 -7.05
C LEU A 59 48.06 37.31 -8.33
N TYR A 60 47.42 38.07 -9.22
CA TYR A 60 46.83 37.58 -10.46
C TYR A 60 47.78 37.66 -11.65
N ASP A 61 48.56 38.74 -11.73
CA ASP A 61 49.57 38.99 -12.77
C ASP A 61 50.89 38.23 -12.54
N VAL A 62 50.85 37.17 -11.73
CA VAL A 62 52.02 36.31 -11.49
C VAL A 62 52.26 35.45 -12.74
N GLU A 63 52.92 36.04 -13.72
CA GLU A 63 53.51 35.35 -14.85
C GLU A 63 54.90 34.82 -14.48
N VAL A 64 55.11 33.52 -14.68
CA VAL A 64 56.41 32.88 -14.48
C VAL A 64 57.31 33.27 -15.66
N TYR A 65 58.06 34.36 -15.55
CA TYR A 65 59.15 34.66 -16.49
C TYR A 65 60.30 33.69 -16.24
N THR A 66 60.57 32.81 -17.20
CA THR A 66 61.83 32.06 -17.27
C THR A 66 62.86 32.94 -17.96
N GLN A 67 63.76 33.56 -17.20
CA GLN A 67 64.96 34.17 -17.79
C GLN A 67 65.87 33.06 -18.33
N GLU A 68 66.44 33.28 -19.52
CA GLU A 68 67.34 32.33 -20.22
C GLU A 68 68.63 31.97 -19.43
N ASN A 69 68.88 32.60 -18.27
CA ASN A 69 70.10 32.42 -17.48
C ASN A 69 69.97 31.48 -16.27
N GLY A 70 68.90 30.69 -16.15
CA GLY A 70 68.81 29.62 -15.13
C GLY A 70 68.73 30.08 -13.67
N GLU A 71 68.73 31.38 -13.40
CA GLU A 71 68.42 31.95 -12.09
C GLU A 71 66.93 32.31 -12.03
N ALA A 72 66.20 31.59 -11.17
CA ALA A 72 64.81 31.88 -10.90
C ALA A 72 64.72 33.22 -10.15
N SER A 73 64.25 34.27 -10.81
CA SER A 73 63.85 35.49 -10.12
C SER A 73 62.64 35.18 -9.25
N GLU A 74 62.85 35.04 -7.95
CA GLU A 74 61.79 34.92 -6.96
C GLU A 74 61.01 36.25 -6.84
N LEU A 75 60.17 36.57 -7.82
CA LEU A 75 58.85 37.15 -7.47
C LEU A 75 57.93 36.02 -7.02
N GLY A 76 58.46 35.18 -6.13
CA GLY A 76 57.84 33.97 -5.64
C GLY A 76 56.74 34.35 -4.67
N VAL A 77 55.50 34.13 -5.10
CA VAL A 77 54.31 34.23 -4.25
C VAL A 77 54.58 33.57 -2.90
N HIS A 78 54.77 34.38 -1.86
CA HIS A 78 55.10 33.86 -0.54
C HIS A 78 53.89 33.10 0.02
N PRO A 79 54.00 31.82 0.40
CA PRO A 79 52.85 31.04 0.86
C PRO A 79 52.08 31.69 2.03
N ALA A 80 52.78 32.46 2.86
CA ALA A 80 52.17 33.20 3.96
C ALA A 80 51.21 34.32 3.51
N THR A 81 51.43 34.98 2.36
CA THR A 81 50.52 36.03 1.87
C THR A 81 49.25 35.43 1.30
N ILE A 82 49.33 34.29 0.60
CA ILE A 82 48.14 33.52 0.19
C ILE A 82 47.38 33.05 1.44
N ALA A 83 48.08 32.49 2.43
CA ALA A 83 47.45 31.99 3.66
C ALA A 83 46.74 33.11 4.44
N ASP A 84 47.38 34.28 4.60
CA ASP A 84 46.78 35.44 5.25
C ASP A 84 45.53 35.93 4.49
N ARG A 85 45.58 35.95 3.15
CA ARG A 85 44.42 36.32 2.33
C ARG A 85 43.27 35.33 2.44
N LEU A 86 43.57 34.02 2.47
CA LEU A 86 42.57 32.98 2.71
C LEU A 86 41.95 33.10 4.11
N ILE A 87 42.74 33.39 5.13
CA ILE A 87 42.25 33.61 6.50
C ILE A 87 41.34 34.85 6.54
N LYS A 88 41.74 35.94 5.88
CA LYS A 88 40.92 37.17 5.75
C LYS A 88 39.61 36.89 5.01
N MET A 89 39.64 36.11 3.94
CA MET A 89 38.42 35.70 3.23
C MET A 89 37.48 34.89 4.13
N LEU A 90 38.04 33.94 4.89
CA LEU A 90 37.28 33.05 5.75
C LEU A 90 36.63 33.80 6.93
N HIS A 91 37.35 34.75 7.54
CA HIS A 91 36.86 35.48 8.70
C HIS A 91 36.04 36.74 8.38
N ALA A 92 36.30 37.42 7.27
CA ALA A 92 35.64 38.69 6.94
C ALA A 92 34.69 38.57 5.74
N ARG A 93 35.21 38.16 4.58
CA ARG A 93 34.46 38.20 3.30
C ARG A 93 33.29 37.22 3.25
N ILE A 94 33.48 35.98 3.71
CA ILE A 94 32.40 34.97 3.68
C ILE A 94 31.26 35.37 4.64
N PRO A 95 31.50 35.74 5.91
CA PRO A 95 30.44 36.20 6.79
C PRO A 95 29.70 37.43 6.25
N GLU A 96 30.44 38.42 5.74
CA GLU A 96 29.86 39.62 5.10
C GLU A 96 28.95 39.26 3.92
N TYR A 97 29.44 38.40 3.02
CA TYR A 97 28.65 37.86 1.91
C TYR A 97 27.37 37.19 2.38
N THR A 98 27.44 36.33 3.42
CA THR A 98 26.25 35.63 3.93
C THR A 98 25.23 36.57 4.56
N GLN A 99 25.66 37.66 5.22
CA GLN A 99 24.74 38.64 5.79
C GLN A 99 24.05 39.45 4.69
N GLN A 100 24.82 39.97 3.73
CA GLN A 100 24.27 40.72 2.59
C GLN A 100 23.30 39.85 1.76
N SER A 101 23.66 38.59 1.53
CA SER A 101 22.78 37.61 0.86
C SER A 101 21.46 37.41 1.63
N LYS A 102 21.50 37.28 2.97
CA LYS A 102 20.26 37.17 3.79
C LYS A 102 19.37 38.40 3.65
N VAL A 103 19.94 39.60 3.65
CA VAL A 103 19.17 40.85 3.49
C VAL A 103 18.53 40.90 2.10
N MET A 104 19.26 40.53 1.06
CA MET A 104 18.73 40.44 -0.31
C MET A 104 17.62 39.39 -0.45
N VAL A 105 17.78 38.22 0.17
CA VAL A 105 16.74 37.19 0.20
C VAL A 105 15.52 37.64 1.00
N GLN A 106 15.66 38.45 2.04
CA GLN A 106 14.52 39.00 2.76
C GLN A 106 13.75 40.04 1.92
N LYS A 107 14.46 40.89 1.17
CA LYS A 107 13.87 41.95 0.33
C LYS A 107 13.17 41.36 -0.92
N HIS A 108 13.78 40.38 -1.57
CA HIS A 108 13.33 39.85 -2.87
C HIS A 108 12.82 38.40 -2.83
N GLY A 109 12.84 37.76 -1.66
CA GLY A 109 12.44 36.37 -1.50
C GLY A 109 10.94 36.15 -1.38
N LYS A 110 10.57 34.91 -1.05
CA LYS A 110 9.17 34.49 -0.97
C LYS A 110 8.52 35.15 0.27
N PRO A 111 7.34 35.80 0.13
CA PRO A 111 6.64 36.39 1.27
C PRO A 111 6.28 35.31 2.31
N SER A 112 6.28 35.69 3.59
CA SER A 112 6.05 34.76 4.70
C SER A 112 4.65 34.10 4.62
N ARG A 113 4.49 32.93 5.26
CA ARG A 113 3.20 32.20 5.25
C ARG A 113 2.05 33.03 5.81
N ILE A 114 2.33 33.93 6.76
CA ILE A 114 1.32 34.82 7.35
C ILE A 114 0.82 35.81 6.30
N VAL A 115 1.73 36.41 5.52
CA VAL A 115 1.38 37.29 4.41
C VAL A 115 0.63 36.53 3.31
N ARG A 116 0.98 35.27 3.05
CA ARG A 116 0.31 34.45 2.03
C ARG A 116 -1.10 33.97 2.43
N TYR A 117 -1.31 33.68 3.70
CA TYR A 117 -2.58 33.15 4.24
C TYR A 117 -3.33 34.19 5.08
N TRP A 118 -3.06 35.49 4.86
CA TRP A 118 -3.68 36.55 5.65
C TRP A 118 -5.21 36.47 5.61
N PHE A 119 -5.80 36.23 4.44
CA PHE A 119 -7.25 36.17 4.26
C PHE A 119 -7.93 35.00 5.02
N PRO A 120 -7.50 33.72 4.85
CA PRO A 120 -8.09 32.64 5.64
C PRO A 120 -7.80 32.77 7.14
N ILE A 121 -6.67 33.36 7.54
CA ILE A 121 -6.36 33.62 8.95
C ILE A 121 -7.31 34.67 9.53
N THR A 122 -7.55 35.78 8.82
CA THR A 122 -8.49 36.81 9.29
C THR A 122 -9.93 36.30 9.33
N VAL A 123 -10.36 35.54 8.31
CA VAL A 123 -11.67 34.86 8.33
C VAL A 123 -11.75 33.86 9.49
N GLY A 124 -10.69 33.08 9.74
CA GLY A 124 -10.63 32.14 10.86
C GLY A 124 -10.74 32.82 12.21
N ILE A 125 -10.04 33.94 12.41
CA ILE A 125 -10.09 34.72 13.66
C ILE A 125 -11.48 35.36 13.84
N LEU A 126 -12.05 35.95 12.80
CA LEU A 126 -13.38 36.57 12.87
C LEU A 126 -14.49 35.54 13.10
N SER A 127 -14.40 34.36 12.46
CA SER A 127 -15.34 33.25 12.65
C SER A 127 -15.10 32.46 13.93
N SER A 128 -13.93 32.60 14.58
CA SER A 128 -13.58 31.86 15.80
C SER A 128 -14.59 32.09 16.93
N SER A 129 -15.12 33.30 17.08
CA SER A 129 -16.14 33.59 18.10
C SER A 129 -17.44 32.83 17.83
N THR A 130 -17.87 32.77 16.57
CA THR A 130 -19.08 32.07 16.15
C THR A 130 -18.92 30.55 16.25
N ILE A 131 -17.78 30.02 15.81
CA ILE A 131 -17.45 28.59 15.91
C ILE A 131 -17.39 28.15 17.37
N LEU A 132 -16.75 28.94 18.24
CA LEU A 132 -16.64 28.63 19.66
C LEU A 132 -18.02 28.70 20.33
N ARG A 133 -18.86 29.70 20.02
CA ARG A 133 -20.24 29.78 20.53
C ARG A 133 -21.09 28.60 20.05
N TYR A 134 -20.98 28.22 18.78
CA TYR A 134 -21.70 27.08 18.23
C TYR A 134 -21.29 25.77 18.90
N LEU A 135 -19.98 25.52 19.03
CA LEU A 135 -19.44 24.34 19.70
C LEU A 135 -19.83 24.31 21.19
N VAL A 136 -19.80 25.45 21.88
CA VAL A 136 -20.13 25.54 23.32
C VAL A 136 -21.63 25.37 23.56
N ASN A 137 -22.48 25.96 22.72
CA ASN A 137 -23.93 25.82 22.85
C ASN A 137 -24.44 24.42 22.47
N ARG A 138 -23.77 23.74 21.54
CA ARG A 138 -24.16 22.38 21.09
C ARG A 138 -23.30 21.27 21.68
N LYS A 139 -22.59 21.49 22.79
CA LYS A 139 -21.83 20.43 23.49
C LYS A 139 -22.69 19.22 23.82
N ALA A 140 -23.91 19.47 24.31
CA ALA A 140 -24.86 18.41 24.63
C ALA A 140 -25.22 17.60 23.39
N GLU A 141 -25.57 18.25 22.28
CA GLU A 141 -25.89 17.59 21.02
C GLU A 141 -24.71 16.83 20.40
N ILE A 142 -23.49 17.36 20.51
CA ILE A 142 -22.29 16.65 20.04
C ILE A 142 -22.07 15.39 20.87
N LEU A 143 -22.31 15.47 22.18
CA LEU A 143 -22.14 14.34 23.07
C LEU A 143 -23.21 13.28 22.83
N THR A 144 -24.47 13.68 22.56
CA THR A 144 -25.51 12.74 22.13
C THR A 144 -25.19 12.13 20.77
N TRP A 145 -24.69 12.90 19.79
CA TRP A 145 -24.28 12.37 18.49
C TRP A 145 -23.16 11.34 18.61
N ILE A 146 -22.17 11.57 19.48
CA ILE A 146 -21.09 10.60 19.73
C ILE A 146 -21.65 9.34 20.40
N GLN A 147 -22.54 9.49 21.39
CA GLN A 147 -23.19 8.36 22.06
C GLN A 147 -24.06 7.55 21.08
N GLU A 148 -24.92 8.21 20.32
CA GLU A 148 -25.79 7.60 19.30
C GLU A 148 -24.97 6.91 18.20
N PHE A 149 -23.87 7.53 17.76
CA PHE A 149 -22.94 6.91 16.83
C PHE A 149 -22.29 5.65 17.43
N GLY A 150 -21.88 5.70 18.69
CA GLY A 150 -21.35 4.55 19.42
C GLY A 150 -22.38 3.41 19.56
N HIS A 151 -23.62 3.75 19.89
CA HIS A 151 -24.75 2.80 19.93
C HIS A 151 -24.99 2.19 18.54
N THR A 152 -25.02 3.01 17.49
CA THR A 152 -25.22 2.56 16.11
C THR A 152 -24.12 1.58 15.66
N ILE A 153 -22.85 1.86 15.97
CA ILE A 153 -21.74 0.95 15.66
C ILE A 153 -21.89 -0.37 16.41
N ARG A 154 -22.23 -0.31 17.70
CA ARG A 154 -22.40 -1.50 18.54
C ARG A 154 -23.55 -2.37 18.02
N ASP A 155 -24.70 -1.76 17.75
CA ASP A 155 -25.88 -2.46 17.25
C ASP A 155 -25.64 -3.05 15.87
N PHE A 156 -24.92 -2.33 15.00
CA PHE A 156 -24.46 -2.86 13.72
C PHE A 156 -23.58 -4.11 13.93
N TRP A 157 -22.58 -4.05 14.80
CA TRP A 157 -21.68 -5.19 15.04
C TRP A 157 -22.39 -6.39 15.65
N ILE A 158 -23.27 -6.18 16.64
CA ILE A 158 -23.98 -7.28 17.30
C ILE A 158 -24.97 -7.93 16.32
N ASN A 159 -25.82 -7.13 15.68
CA ASN A 159 -26.92 -7.65 14.87
C ASN A 159 -26.46 -8.20 13.51
N TRP A 160 -25.42 -7.60 12.91
CA TRP A 160 -24.98 -7.97 11.56
C TRP A 160 -23.70 -8.81 11.51
N CYS A 161 -22.86 -8.80 12.56
CA CYS A 161 -21.65 -9.62 12.60
C CYS A 161 -21.76 -10.76 13.62
N VAL A 162 -22.13 -10.48 14.87
CA VAL A 162 -22.07 -11.48 15.96
C VAL A 162 -23.25 -12.46 15.92
N GLU A 163 -24.48 -11.97 15.83
CA GLU A 163 -25.65 -12.85 15.80
C GLU A 163 -25.66 -13.80 14.59
N PRO A 164 -25.40 -13.34 13.35
CA PRO A 164 -25.38 -14.22 12.19
C PRO A 164 -24.25 -15.24 12.26
N THR A 165 -23.04 -14.84 12.71
CA THR A 165 -21.93 -15.78 12.87
C THR A 165 -22.20 -16.80 13.97
N ARG A 166 -22.80 -16.41 15.09
CA ARG A 166 -23.22 -17.33 16.15
C ARG A 166 -24.25 -18.33 15.65
N LYS A 167 -25.25 -17.89 14.88
CA LYS A 167 -26.25 -18.78 14.26
C LYS A 167 -25.59 -19.77 13.31
N VAL A 168 -24.73 -19.31 12.40
CA VAL A 168 -23.99 -20.17 11.47
C VAL A 168 -23.11 -21.19 12.21
N ILE A 169 -22.38 -20.76 13.23
CA ILE A 169 -21.53 -21.65 14.05
C ILE A 169 -22.38 -22.66 14.81
N GLN A 170 -23.52 -22.25 15.38
CA GLN A 170 -24.42 -23.14 16.10
C GLN A 170 -25.03 -24.19 15.16
N THR A 171 -25.48 -23.80 13.98
CA THR A 171 -26.04 -24.71 12.96
C THR A 171 -24.99 -25.69 12.44
N ILE A 172 -23.75 -25.24 12.16
CA ILE A 172 -22.67 -26.13 11.73
C ILE A 172 -22.20 -27.07 12.86
N ARG A 173 -22.17 -26.60 14.10
CA ARG A 173 -21.73 -27.39 15.26
C ARG A 173 -22.75 -28.44 15.69
N HIS A 174 -24.05 -28.22 15.44
CA HIS A 174 -25.13 -29.11 15.86
C HIS A 174 -25.52 -30.19 14.84
N ASP A 175 -24.89 -30.29 13.67
CA ASP A 175 -25.30 -31.29 12.67
C ASP A 175 -24.08 -31.88 11.94
N LYS A 176 -23.86 -33.20 11.94
CA LYS A 176 -24.58 -34.10 11.02
C LYS A 176 -24.87 -35.53 11.53
N ASP A 177 -24.29 -35.98 12.64
CA ASP A 177 -24.35 -37.42 13.02
C ASP A 177 -24.82 -37.70 14.45
N SER A 178 -24.96 -36.69 15.31
CA SER A 178 -24.97 -36.93 16.75
C SER A 178 -26.37 -37.00 17.37
N GLU A 179 -27.31 -36.12 17.04
CA GLU A 179 -28.56 -36.05 17.82
C GLU A 179 -29.70 -36.80 17.14
N VAL A 180 -29.95 -36.50 15.86
CA VAL A 180 -30.99 -37.17 15.06
C VAL A 180 -30.64 -38.65 14.84
N SER A 181 -29.36 -39.00 14.67
CA SER A 181 -28.95 -40.40 14.53
C SER A 181 -28.96 -41.17 15.86
N ILE A 182 -28.70 -40.54 17.02
CA ILE A 182 -28.63 -41.27 18.29
C ILE A 182 -30.03 -41.48 18.88
N MET A 183 -30.94 -40.51 18.78
CA MET A 183 -32.31 -40.70 19.24
C MET A 183 -33.06 -41.68 18.33
N SER A 184 -32.91 -41.53 17.00
CA SER A 184 -33.48 -42.49 16.05
C SER A 184 -32.79 -43.85 16.19
N LYS A 185 -31.46 -43.98 16.25
CA LYS A 185 -30.81 -45.29 16.44
C LYS A 185 -31.25 -45.98 17.73
N ARG A 186 -31.33 -45.28 18.85
CA ARG A 186 -31.68 -45.91 20.13
C ARG A 186 -33.15 -46.30 20.20
N SER A 187 -34.04 -45.48 19.64
CA SER A 187 -35.47 -45.82 19.47
C SER A 187 -35.65 -46.98 18.49
N LEU A 188 -34.93 -46.94 17.37
CA LEU A 188 -35.04 -47.88 16.25
C LEU A 188 -34.29 -49.20 16.50
N GLU A 189 -33.28 -49.22 17.38
CA GLU A 189 -32.69 -50.45 17.94
C GLU A 189 -33.66 -51.14 18.90
N GLY A 190 -34.36 -50.38 19.75
CA GLY A 190 -35.41 -50.90 20.62
C GLY A 190 -36.57 -51.49 19.82
N ASP A 191 -37.04 -50.75 18.81
CA ASP A 191 -38.13 -51.18 17.93
C ASP A 191 -37.69 -52.34 17.01
N ARG A 192 -36.43 -52.39 16.54
CA ARG A 192 -35.87 -53.55 15.82
C ARG A 192 -35.78 -54.78 16.70
N ALA A 193 -35.34 -54.65 17.94
CA ALA A 193 -35.29 -55.77 18.89
C ALA A 193 -36.69 -56.28 19.23
N SER A 194 -37.68 -55.38 19.31
CA SER A 194 -39.10 -55.74 19.48
C SER A 194 -39.64 -56.48 18.25
N LEU A 195 -39.35 -55.98 17.04
CA LEU A 195 -39.73 -56.61 15.78
C LEU A 195 -39.08 -57.99 15.60
N GLU A 196 -37.80 -58.13 15.94
CA GLU A 196 -37.07 -59.40 15.90
C GLU A 196 -37.74 -60.46 16.77
N ARG A 197 -38.10 -60.11 18.02
CA ARG A 197 -38.83 -61.01 18.92
C ARG A 197 -40.19 -61.39 18.36
N MET A 198 -40.94 -60.41 17.88
CA MET A 198 -42.30 -60.64 17.38
C MET A 198 -42.34 -61.51 16.12
N VAL A 199 -41.36 -61.37 15.22
CA VAL A 199 -41.26 -62.19 13.99
C VAL A 199 -40.77 -63.60 14.32
N VAL A 200 -39.84 -63.76 15.25
CA VAL A 200 -39.37 -65.08 15.70
C VAL A 200 -40.51 -65.84 16.40
N ASP A 201 -41.24 -65.19 17.31
CA ASP A 201 -42.40 -65.79 17.98
C ASP A 201 -43.48 -66.20 16.96
N PHE A 202 -43.72 -65.37 15.96
CA PHE A 202 -44.68 -65.68 14.88
C PHE A 202 -44.26 -66.88 14.02
N ALA A 203 -42.96 -67.03 13.73
CA ALA A 203 -42.44 -68.16 12.96
C ALA A 203 -42.53 -69.48 13.74
N ILE A 204 -42.27 -69.45 15.06
CA ILE A 204 -42.41 -70.61 15.96
C ILE A 204 -43.87 -71.04 16.06
N ASP A 205 -44.79 -70.08 16.20
CA ASP A 205 -46.23 -70.35 16.31
C ASP A 205 -46.85 -70.84 14.99
N ASN A 206 -46.23 -70.58 13.84
CA ASN A 206 -46.74 -70.93 12.51
C ASN A 206 -45.69 -71.67 11.64
N PRO A 207 -45.32 -72.92 12.00
CA PRO A 207 -44.25 -73.67 11.30
C PRO A 207 -44.58 -73.94 9.83
N GLY A 208 -45.87 -74.07 9.47
CA GLY A 208 -46.31 -74.34 8.09
C GLY A 208 -46.13 -73.19 7.09
N ASN A 209 -45.79 -71.98 7.54
CA ASN A 209 -45.48 -70.85 6.66
C ASN A 209 -43.99 -70.45 6.70
N ALA A 210 -43.23 -70.93 7.70
CA ALA A 210 -41.81 -70.64 7.87
C ALA A 210 -40.91 -71.70 7.20
N THR A 211 -41.33 -72.96 7.15
CA THR A 211 -40.69 -74.05 6.43
C THR A 211 -41.69 -74.72 5.49
N GLU A 212 -41.29 -75.02 4.25
CA GLU A 212 -42.16 -75.63 3.23
C GLU A 212 -42.69 -77.04 3.64
N THR A 213 -42.18 -77.57 4.75
CA THR A 213 -42.39 -78.94 5.26
C THR A 213 -43.23 -79.02 6.54
N GLY A 214 -43.59 -77.90 7.18
CA GLY A 214 -44.55 -77.89 8.31
C GLY A 214 -44.08 -78.56 9.62
N ASN A 215 -42.78 -78.79 9.79
CA ASN A 215 -42.19 -79.34 11.02
C ASN A 215 -41.84 -78.23 12.03
N PRO A 216 -41.83 -78.52 13.35
CA PRO A 216 -41.37 -77.57 14.36
C PRO A 216 -39.91 -77.16 14.09
N LEU A 217 -39.66 -75.85 14.15
CA LEU A 217 -38.37 -75.24 13.80
C LEU A 217 -37.24 -75.75 14.72
N THR A 218 -36.11 -76.07 14.09
CA THR A 218 -34.87 -76.42 14.78
C THR A 218 -34.12 -75.15 15.23
N ASP A 219 -33.34 -75.20 16.31
CA ASP A 219 -32.62 -74.02 16.86
C ASP A 219 -31.72 -73.30 15.84
N ALA A 220 -31.17 -74.05 14.87
CA ALA A 220 -30.38 -73.50 13.76
C ALA A 220 -31.22 -72.67 12.76
N GLU A 221 -32.48 -73.05 12.55
CA GLU A 221 -33.40 -72.35 11.63
C GLU A 221 -33.92 -71.06 12.26
N ILE A 222 -34.18 -71.07 13.57
CA ILE A 222 -34.56 -69.88 14.34
C ILE A 222 -33.44 -68.83 14.30
N ALA A 223 -32.17 -69.26 14.42
CA ALA A 223 -31.01 -68.37 14.29
C ALA A 223 -30.89 -67.77 12.86
N SER A 224 -31.23 -68.55 11.83
CA SER A 224 -31.22 -68.08 10.44
C SER A 224 -32.34 -67.07 10.15
N ILE A 225 -33.53 -67.24 10.74
CA ILE A 225 -34.65 -66.30 10.64
C ILE A 225 -34.29 -64.98 11.34
N ARG A 226 -33.66 -65.06 12.51
CA ARG A 226 -33.15 -63.88 13.23
C ARG A 226 -32.16 -63.07 12.39
N ALA A 227 -31.23 -63.75 11.70
CA ALA A 227 -30.28 -63.09 10.80
C ALA A 227 -30.98 -62.42 9.61
N LYS A 228 -31.94 -63.11 8.97
CA LYS A 228 -32.73 -62.58 7.85
C LYS A 228 -33.62 -61.39 8.22
N VAL A 229 -34.20 -61.39 9.43
CA VAL A 229 -34.99 -60.26 9.96
C VAL A 229 -34.10 -59.06 10.26
N ARG A 230 -32.86 -59.28 10.73
CA ARG A 230 -31.87 -58.22 10.93
C ARG A 230 -31.43 -57.58 9.60
N GLU A 231 -31.47 -58.34 8.51
CA GLU A 231 -31.25 -57.89 7.14
C GLU A 231 -32.50 -57.27 6.49
N GLY A 232 -33.66 -57.32 7.15
CA GLY A 232 -34.92 -56.68 6.71
C GLY A 232 -35.84 -57.56 5.85
N ASP A 233 -35.57 -58.86 5.76
CA ASP A 233 -36.40 -59.82 5.01
C ASP A 233 -37.59 -60.30 5.86
N LEU A 234 -38.79 -59.81 5.54
CA LEU A 234 -40.06 -60.11 6.22
C LEU A 234 -40.94 -61.10 5.43
N THR A 235 -40.38 -61.78 4.41
CA THR A 235 -41.11 -62.66 3.49
C THR A 235 -41.98 -63.72 4.17
N PRO A 236 -41.57 -64.39 5.26
CA PRO A 236 -42.41 -65.40 5.94
C PRO A 236 -43.69 -64.82 6.57
N VAL A 237 -43.62 -63.57 7.07
CA VAL A 237 -44.75 -62.88 7.70
C VAL A 237 -45.71 -62.33 6.64
N LEU A 238 -45.17 -61.78 5.56
CA LEU A 238 -45.95 -61.29 4.42
C LEU A 238 -46.77 -62.41 3.76
N LYS A 239 -46.19 -63.60 3.59
CA LYS A 239 -46.87 -64.76 2.99
C LYS A 239 -48.02 -65.30 3.87
N ALA A 240 -47.86 -65.23 5.20
CA ALA A 240 -48.92 -65.59 6.14
C ALA A 240 -50.04 -64.53 6.19
N TYR A 241 -49.69 -63.24 6.14
CA TYR A 241 -50.65 -62.14 6.05
C TYR A 241 -51.52 -62.24 4.79
N GLU A 242 -50.90 -62.46 3.63
CA GLU A 242 -51.61 -62.55 2.33
C GLU A 242 -52.57 -63.74 2.28
N LYS A 243 -52.19 -64.86 2.91
CA LYS A 243 -53.02 -66.06 3.06
C LYS A 243 -54.18 -65.84 4.04
N ASP A 244 -53.96 -65.19 5.18
CA ASP A 244 -55.03 -64.94 6.17
C ASP A 244 -55.99 -63.81 5.73
N LEU A 245 -55.54 -62.89 4.87
CA LEU A 245 -56.38 -61.85 4.27
C LEU A 245 -57.42 -62.42 3.30
N SER A 246 -57.14 -63.59 2.71
CA SER A 246 -58.07 -64.28 1.80
C SER A 246 -59.33 -64.82 2.50
N SER A 247 -59.30 -64.98 3.84
CA SER A 247 -60.46 -65.40 4.64
C SER A 247 -60.54 -64.62 5.97
N PRO A 248 -61.09 -63.38 5.95
CA PRO A 248 -60.94 -62.41 7.05
C PRO A 248 -61.59 -62.85 8.37
N PHE A 249 -62.69 -63.61 8.33
CA PHE A 249 -63.38 -64.05 9.55
C PHE A 249 -62.65 -65.20 10.27
N MET A 250 -61.99 -66.11 9.54
CA MET A 250 -61.26 -67.24 10.17
C MET A 250 -59.85 -66.84 10.63
N GLY A 251 -59.18 -65.92 9.93
CA GLY A 251 -57.86 -65.41 10.30
C GLY A 251 -57.86 -64.53 11.55
N THR A 252 -58.96 -63.81 11.82
CA THR A 252 -59.12 -63.00 13.03
C THR A 252 -59.34 -63.88 14.27
N ILE A 253 -60.08 -64.99 14.13
CA ILE A 253 -60.35 -65.94 15.22
C ILE A 253 -59.11 -66.76 15.59
N ARG A 254 -58.21 -67.02 14.63
CA ARG A 254 -56.90 -67.68 14.87
C ARG A 254 -55.78 -66.72 15.35
N GLY A 255 -56.03 -65.42 15.44
CA GLY A 255 -55.11 -64.45 16.08
C GLY A 255 -53.94 -63.94 15.22
N ASN A 256 -53.68 -64.52 14.06
CA ASN A 256 -52.56 -64.13 13.18
C ASN A 256 -52.77 -62.78 12.48
N LEU A 257 -54.01 -62.46 12.08
CA LEU A 257 -54.29 -61.22 11.34
C LEU A 257 -54.10 -59.96 12.19
N ILE A 258 -54.47 -60.02 13.47
CA ILE A 258 -54.31 -58.90 14.43
C ILE A 258 -52.82 -58.64 14.69
N ARG A 259 -52.00 -59.69 14.84
CA ARG A 259 -50.53 -59.55 15.00
C ARG A 259 -49.89 -58.91 13.77
N ALA A 260 -50.27 -59.34 12.57
CA ALA A 260 -49.75 -58.76 11.33
C ALA A 260 -50.12 -57.27 11.17
N LEU A 261 -51.35 -56.90 11.53
CA LEU A 261 -51.78 -55.50 11.58
C LEU A 261 -50.97 -54.66 12.59
N LEU A 262 -50.70 -55.21 13.77
CA LEU A 262 -49.88 -54.54 14.79
C LEU A 262 -48.44 -54.31 14.32
N ILE A 263 -47.84 -55.29 13.62
CA ILE A 263 -46.51 -55.15 13.00
C ILE A 263 -46.52 -54.01 11.98
N GLN A 264 -47.56 -53.92 11.15
CA GLN A 264 -47.65 -52.89 10.12
C GLN A 264 -47.84 -51.48 10.71
N VAL A 265 -48.60 -51.36 11.80
CA VAL A 265 -48.72 -50.11 12.54
C VAL A 265 -47.36 -49.70 13.14
N GLN A 266 -46.60 -50.64 13.71
CA GLN A 266 -45.25 -50.35 14.22
C GLN A 266 -44.28 -49.96 13.10
N LYS A 267 -44.35 -50.61 11.94
CA LYS A 267 -43.54 -50.25 10.77
C LYS A 267 -43.86 -48.82 10.30
N THR A 268 -45.15 -48.49 10.22
CA THR A 268 -45.60 -47.15 9.82
C THR A 268 -45.13 -46.09 10.83
N LYS A 269 -45.15 -46.39 12.14
CA LYS A 269 -44.62 -45.50 13.17
C LYS A 269 -43.13 -45.20 12.96
N VAL A 270 -42.32 -46.24 12.71
CA VAL A 270 -40.88 -46.08 12.45
C VAL A 270 -40.64 -45.27 11.17
N ASP A 271 -41.39 -45.54 10.10
CA ASP A 271 -41.22 -44.84 8.82
C ASP A 271 -41.63 -43.35 8.94
N VAL A 272 -42.66 -43.04 9.73
CA VAL A 272 -43.04 -41.66 10.07
C VAL A 272 -41.96 -40.98 10.91
N GLU A 273 -41.39 -41.65 11.91
CA GLU A 273 -40.33 -41.09 12.76
C GLU A 273 -39.06 -40.78 11.95
N VAL A 274 -38.69 -41.65 11.00
CA VAL A 274 -37.59 -41.41 10.05
C VAL A 274 -37.90 -40.24 9.10
N ALA A 275 -39.13 -40.16 8.57
CA ALA A 275 -39.54 -39.05 7.71
C ALA A 275 -39.56 -37.71 8.47
N MET A 276 -40.02 -37.70 9.72
CA MET A 276 -39.99 -36.51 10.59
C MET A 276 -38.55 -36.05 10.87
N GLY A 277 -37.63 -36.99 11.10
CA GLY A 277 -36.20 -36.67 11.21
C GLY A 277 -35.62 -36.08 9.91
N GLY A 278 -36.05 -36.56 8.75
CA GLY A 278 -35.68 -35.98 7.45
C GLY A 278 -36.19 -34.55 7.25
N ILE A 279 -37.39 -34.23 7.73
CA ILE A 279 -37.95 -32.87 7.67
C ILE A 279 -37.17 -31.90 8.57
N ASP A 280 -36.79 -32.34 9.78
CA ASP A 280 -35.99 -31.52 10.69
C ASP A 280 -34.62 -31.18 10.07
N ALA A 281 -33.96 -32.17 9.45
CA ALA A 281 -32.72 -31.96 8.71
C ALA A 281 -32.88 -30.96 7.55
N LEU A 282 -34.02 -30.99 6.84
CA LEU A 282 -34.30 -30.03 5.77
C LEU A 282 -34.53 -28.61 6.31
N LEU A 283 -35.29 -28.45 7.40
CA LEU A 283 -35.48 -27.14 8.04
C LEU A 283 -34.16 -26.58 8.57
N LYS A 284 -33.29 -27.44 9.12
CA LYS A 284 -31.94 -27.08 9.55
C LYS A 284 -31.06 -26.60 8.39
N SER A 285 -31.17 -27.27 7.23
CA SER A 285 -30.43 -26.89 6.02
C SER A 285 -30.84 -25.50 5.49
N GLN A 286 -32.11 -25.13 5.64
CA GLN A 286 -32.63 -23.81 5.25
C GLN A 286 -32.26 -22.72 6.26
N GLU A 287 -32.19 -23.05 7.55
CA GLU A 287 -31.70 -22.14 8.60
C GLU A 287 -30.30 -21.61 8.27
N LEU A 288 -29.43 -22.45 7.71
CA LEU A 288 -28.08 -22.08 7.28
C LEU A 288 -28.09 -21.09 6.10
N VAL A 289 -28.98 -21.27 5.13
CA VAL A 289 -29.15 -20.32 4.01
C VAL A 289 -29.66 -18.97 4.54
N PHE A 290 -30.64 -18.97 5.43
CA PHE A 290 -31.12 -17.74 6.07
C PHE A 290 -30.03 -17.06 6.91
N GLY A 291 -29.16 -17.83 7.58
CA GLY A 291 -27.98 -17.33 8.29
C GLY A 291 -27.00 -16.60 7.37
N PHE A 292 -26.70 -17.17 6.20
CA PHE A 292 -25.81 -16.52 5.22
C PHE A 292 -26.43 -15.29 4.54
N VAL A 293 -27.73 -15.33 4.23
CA VAL A 293 -28.46 -14.17 3.70
C VAL A 293 -28.46 -13.02 4.72
N GLY A 294 -28.65 -13.32 6.01
CA GLY A 294 -28.56 -12.33 7.09
C GLY A 294 -27.15 -11.74 7.29
N LEU A 295 -26.10 -12.47 6.92
CA LEU A 295 -24.70 -12.04 7.06
C LEU A 295 -24.25 -11.12 5.89
N THR A 296 -24.92 -11.23 4.73
CA THR A 296 -24.53 -10.56 3.48
C THR A 296 -24.49 -9.02 3.59
N PRO A 297 -25.49 -8.34 4.18
CA PRO A 297 -25.45 -6.87 4.28
C PRO A 297 -24.32 -6.37 5.20
N GLY A 298 -23.97 -7.11 6.26
CA GLY A 298 -22.85 -6.78 7.15
C GLY A 298 -21.50 -6.82 6.44
N ILE A 299 -21.27 -7.84 5.60
CA ILE A 299 -20.07 -7.95 4.76
C ILE A 299 -20.01 -6.79 3.75
N LEU A 300 -21.12 -6.52 3.04
CA LEU A 300 -21.18 -5.46 2.04
C LEU A 300 -20.83 -4.08 2.62
N VAL A 301 -21.42 -3.74 3.77
CA VAL A 301 -21.17 -2.46 4.46
C VAL A 301 -19.73 -2.38 4.95
N THR A 302 -19.16 -3.45 5.50
CA THR A 302 -17.78 -3.47 6.00
C THR A 302 -16.75 -3.34 4.86
N ILE A 303 -16.99 -4.02 3.73
CA ILE A 303 -16.15 -3.89 2.53
C ILE A 303 -16.29 -2.49 1.91
N GLY A 304 -17.50 -1.96 1.83
CA GLY A 304 -17.77 -0.61 1.33
C GLY A 304 -17.06 0.45 2.18
N PHE A 305 -17.18 0.35 3.50
CA PHE A 305 -16.54 1.27 4.44
C PHE A 305 -15.01 1.16 4.38
N SER A 306 -14.44 -0.05 4.41
CA SER A 306 -12.99 -0.24 4.31
C SER A 306 -12.42 0.27 2.97
N ARG A 307 -13.14 0.08 1.86
CA ARG A 307 -12.79 0.68 0.56
C ARG A 307 -12.89 2.20 0.55
N TRP A 308 -13.93 2.76 1.16
CA TRP A 308 -14.09 4.21 1.26
C TRP A 308 -12.97 4.84 2.10
N VAL A 309 -12.66 4.26 3.26
CA VAL A 309 -11.57 4.71 4.15
C VAL A 309 -10.21 4.59 3.44
N SER A 310 -9.90 3.43 2.86
CA SER A 310 -8.64 3.24 2.14
C SER A 310 -8.51 4.14 0.91
N SER A 311 -9.60 4.38 0.17
CA SER A 311 -9.64 5.32 -0.96
C SER A 311 -9.46 6.77 -0.51
N ALA A 312 -10.09 7.20 0.59
CA ALA A 312 -9.93 8.54 1.14
C ALA A 312 -8.47 8.80 1.55
N PHE A 313 -7.79 7.82 2.17
CA PHE A 313 -6.37 7.91 2.50
C PHE A 313 -5.44 7.80 1.28
N THR A 314 -5.83 7.05 0.25
CA THR A 314 -5.01 6.85 -0.96
C THR A 314 -5.15 8.00 -1.96
N SER A 315 -6.32 8.64 -2.08
CA SER A 315 -6.53 9.77 -2.99
C SER A 315 -5.61 10.96 -2.68
N ARG A 316 -5.32 11.19 -1.40
CA ARG A 316 -4.34 12.21 -0.97
C ARG A 316 -2.91 11.85 -1.40
N ARG A 317 -2.54 10.57 -1.35
CA ARG A 317 -1.23 10.09 -1.84
C ARG A 317 -1.11 10.22 -3.36
N GLY A 318 -2.17 9.93 -4.11
CA GLY A 318 -2.20 10.09 -5.57
C GLY A 318 -2.11 11.56 -6.03
N ALA A 319 -2.86 12.45 -5.38
CA ALA A 319 -2.81 13.88 -5.68
C ALA A 319 -1.44 14.51 -5.34
N ASP A 320 -0.81 14.08 -4.24
CA ASP A 320 0.54 14.54 -3.88
C ASP A 320 1.60 13.98 -4.81
N ALA A 321 1.50 12.72 -5.25
CA ALA A 321 2.40 12.15 -6.25
C ALA A 321 2.30 12.90 -7.59
N SER A 322 1.09 13.17 -8.07
CA SER A 322 0.86 13.94 -9.30
C SER A 322 1.36 15.39 -9.19
N ARG A 323 1.20 16.04 -8.03
CA ARG A 323 1.76 17.37 -7.77
C ARG A 323 3.29 17.38 -7.77
N LYS A 324 3.92 16.35 -7.19
CA LYS A 324 5.39 16.20 -7.17
C LYS A 324 5.96 15.91 -8.56
N GLN A 325 5.32 15.03 -9.33
CA GLN A 325 5.61 14.78 -10.75
C GLN A 325 5.56 16.09 -11.55
N GLY A 326 4.43 16.81 -11.46
CA GLY A 326 4.27 18.09 -12.14
C GLY A 326 5.25 19.19 -11.71
N HIS A 327 5.90 19.07 -10.53
CA HIS A 327 6.98 19.99 -10.15
C HIS A 327 8.26 19.67 -10.92
N MET A 328 8.67 18.40 -10.99
CA MET A 328 9.87 17.98 -11.73
C MET A 328 9.76 18.29 -13.22
N MET A 329 8.60 18.04 -13.83
CA MET A 329 8.34 18.36 -15.24
C MET A 329 8.42 19.87 -15.52
N ARG A 330 7.98 20.71 -14.58
CA ARG A 330 8.12 22.16 -14.70
C ARG A 330 9.59 22.59 -14.69
N GLN A 331 10.41 22.00 -13.83
CA GLN A 331 11.84 22.32 -13.77
C GLN A 331 12.57 21.85 -15.04
N LEU A 332 12.26 20.65 -15.53
CA LEU A 332 12.82 20.18 -16.80
C LEU A 332 12.46 21.09 -17.98
N ARG A 333 11.22 21.60 -18.02
CA ARG A 333 10.78 22.60 -19.01
C ARG A 333 11.50 23.93 -18.83
N ASN A 334 11.76 24.37 -17.61
CA ASN A 334 12.52 25.61 -17.35
C ASN A 334 13.96 25.45 -17.86
N ILE A 335 14.60 24.31 -17.59
CA ILE A 335 15.94 23.99 -18.11
C ILE A 335 15.94 24.00 -19.66
N ASP A 336 14.98 23.34 -20.29
CA ASP A 336 14.86 23.34 -21.76
C ASP A 336 14.67 24.76 -22.32
N ARG A 337 13.90 25.60 -21.61
CA ARG A 337 13.71 27.02 -21.98
C ARG A 337 14.99 27.84 -21.82
N VAL A 338 15.77 27.63 -20.75
CA VAL A 338 17.07 28.29 -20.55
C VAL A 338 18.01 27.93 -21.70
N LEU A 339 18.15 26.64 -22.02
CA LEU A 339 19.00 26.15 -23.11
C LEU A 339 18.53 26.57 -24.52
N THR A 340 17.25 26.83 -24.68
CA THR A 340 16.69 27.27 -25.97
C THR A 340 16.83 28.79 -26.16
N ASN A 341 16.69 29.56 -25.08
CA ASN A 341 16.80 31.02 -25.11
C ASN A 341 18.24 31.51 -25.04
N SER A 342 19.17 30.68 -24.57
CA SER A 342 20.57 31.05 -24.44
C SER A 342 21.24 31.24 -25.79
N THR A 343 21.98 32.34 -25.94
CA THR A 343 22.85 32.58 -27.09
C THR A 343 24.19 31.88 -26.89
N PRO A 344 24.60 30.94 -27.77
CA PRO A 344 25.90 30.28 -27.66
C PRO A 344 27.05 31.28 -27.83
N THR A 345 28.15 31.07 -27.10
CA THR A 345 29.39 31.82 -27.36
C THR A 345 29.96 31.44 -28.73
N GLU A 346 30.33 32.44 -29.54
CA GLU A 346 30.73 32.28 -30.95
C GLU A 346 31.91 31.32 -31.18
N LYS A 347 32.84 31.22 -30.22
CA LYS A 347 34.10 30.44 -30.38
C LYS A 347 33.96 28.94 -30.10
N PHE A 348 33.12 28.54 -29.14
CA PHE A 348 33.06 27.16 -28.64
C PHE A 348 31.65 26.58 -28.51
N GLY A 349 30.60 27.39 -28.76
CA GLY A 349 29.21 26.94 -28.60
C GLY A 349 28.84 26.63 -27.16
N GLU A 350 29.56 27.23 -26.20
CA GLU A 350 29.35 27.14 -24.76
C GLU A 350 28.23 28.09 -24.32
N LEU A 351 27.69 27.83 -23.13
CA LEU A 351 26.61 28.59 -22.53
C LEU A 351 27.18 29.83 -21.81
N TYR A 352 26.56 31.00 -22.00
CA TYR A 352 27.00 32.21 -21.31
C TYR A 352 26.88 32.04 -19.78
N TYR A 353 27.77 32.66 -18.99
CA TYR A 353 27.87 32.44 -17.54
C TYR A 353 26.55 32.65 -16.79
N LYS A 354 25.77 33.66 -17.20
CA LYS A 354 24.43 33.92 -16.65
C LYS A 354 23.49 32.74 -16.84
N ASP A 355 23.40 32.23 -18.07
CA ASP A 355 22.50 31.13 -18.42
C ASP A 355 22.99 29.82 -17.81
N HIS A 356 24.31 29.65 -17.68
CA HIS A 356 24.92 28.54 -16.96
C HIS A 356 24.60 28.54 -15.47
N GLY A 357 24.69 29.70 -14.81
CA GLY A 357 24.29 29.84 -13.40
C GLY A 357 22.80 29.54 -13.19
N LEU A 358 21.95 30.01 -14.09
CA LEU A 358 20.52 29.67 -14.08
C LEU A 358 20.28 28.17 -14.26
N LEU A 359 20.98 27.54 -15.21
CA LEU A 359 20.91 26.10 -15.44
C LEU A 359 21.33 25.33 -14.18
N LEU A 360 22.42 25.71 -13.52
CA LEU A 360 22.90 25.08 -12.29
C LEU A 360 21.84 25.14 -11.18
N CYS A 361 21.21 26.30 -11.01
CA CYS A 361 20.14 26.50 -10.03
C CYS A 361 18.92 25.61 -10.32
N GLU A 362 18.44 25.59 -11.56
CA GLU A 362 17.28 24.78 -11.95
C GLU A 362 17.57 23.28 -11.85
N VAL A 363 18.78 22.87 -12.22
CA VAL A 363 19.27 21.50 -12.05
C VAL A 363 19.34 21.10 -10.58
N HIS A 364 19.82 21.99 -9.71
CA HIS A 364 19.87 21.71 -8.27
C HIS A 364 18.47 21.47 -7.69
N VAL A 365 17.50 22.33 -8.03
CA VAL A 365 16.11 22.17 -7.62
C VAL A 365 15.51 20.88 -8.19
N LEU A 366 15.84 20.53 -9.43
CA LEU A 366 15.42 19.28 -10.06
C LEU A 366 15.99 18.06 -9.33
N ARG A 367 17.28 18.09 -8.94
CA ARG A 367 17.95 17.02 -8.18
C ARG A 367 17.32 16.82 -6.80
N GLU A 368 17.02 17.92 -6.09
CA GLU A 368 16.34 17.85 -4.79
C GLU A 368 14.93 17.24 -4.92
N ALA A 369 14.20 17.61 -5.98
CA ALA A 369 12.90 17.03 -6.27
C ALA A 369 12.99 15.54 -6.64
N ALA A 370 13.97 15.16 -7.45
CA ALA A 370 14.21 13.77 -7.87
C ALA A 370 14.51 12.85 -6.68
N TYR A 371 15.32 13.31 -5.72
CA TYR A 371 15.65 12.53 -4.51
C TYR A 371 14.40 12.12 -3.70
N ARG A 372 13.34 12.93 -3.74
CA ARG A 372 12.09 12.67 -2.99
C ARG A 372 11.12 11.72 -3.71
N VAL A 373 11.31 11.50 -5.01
CA VAL A 373 10.36 10.78 -5.88
C VAL A 373 10.96 9.48 -6.42
N MET A 374 12.26 9.46 -6.72
CA MET A 374 12.93 8.32 -7.35
C MET A 374 13.53 7.34 -6.32
N PRO A 375 13.51 6.02 -6.62
CA PRO A 375 14.29 5.03 -5.88
C PRO A 375 15.80 5.28 -5.99
N ALA A 376 16.57 4.87 -4.99
CA ALA A 376 18.01 5.16 -4.89
C ALA A 376 18.85 4.70 -6.09
N GLN A 377 18.50 3.58 -6.75
CA GLN A 377 19.22 3.09 -7.93
C GLN A 377 19.03 4.03 -9.12
N VAL A 378 17.76 4.31 -9.47
CA VAL A 378 17.39 5.21 -10.57
C VAL A 378 17.92 6.63 -10.35
N PHE A 379 17.97 7.07 -9.09
CA PHE A 379 18.51 8.38 -8.74
C PHE A 379 20.02 8.49 -9.05
N ARG A 380 20.81 7.42 -8.93
CA ARG A 380 22.24 7.46 -9.28
C ARG A 380 22.43 7.68 -10.78
N ASP A 381 21.74 6.89 -11.60
CA ASP A 381 21.76 7.04 -13.06
C ASP A 381 21.30 8.46 -13.46
N PHE A 382 20.27 8.99 -12.77
CA PHE A 382 19.78 10.34 -13.00
C PHE A 382 20.81 11.42 -12.64
N VAL A 383 21.60 11.21 -11.58
CA VAL A 383 22.66 12.16 -11.19
C VAL A 383 23.77 12.17 -12.24
N GLU A 384 24.16 11.03 -12.80
CA GLU A 384 25.15 10.98 -13.90
C GLU A 384 24.67 11.76 -15.13
N ASP A 385 23.41 11.55 -15.53
CA ASP A 385 22.78 12.30 -16.63
C ASP A 385 22.72 13.81 -16.35
N VAL A 386 22.47 14.19 -15.10
CA VAL A 386 22.43 15.59 -14.67
C VAL A 386 23.82 16.21 -14.61
N GLU A 387 24.86 15.46 -14.24
CA GLU A 387 26.25 15.93 -14.27
C GLU A 387 26.71 16.18 -15.71
N GLU A 388 26.33 15.31 -16.66
CA GLU A 388 26.59 15.54 -18.10
C GLU A 388 25.86 16.80 -18.61
N LEU A 389 24.67 17.10 -18.09
CA LEU A 389 23.92 18.30 -18.43
C LEU A 389 24.57 19.60 -17.94
N VAL A 390 25.23 19.56 -16.77
CA VAL A 390 25.90 20.73 -16.17
C VAL A 390 27.26 20.98 -16.80
N ASP A 391 27.90 19.99 -17.42
CA ASP A 391 29.21 20.19 -18.05
C ASP A 391 29.14 21.18 -19.22
N VAL A 392 29.74 22.35 -19.03
CA VAL A 392 29.81 23.46 -20.01
C VAL A 392 30.56 23.04 -21.26
N ARG A 393 31.56 22.17 -21.12
CA ARG A 393 32.50 21.78 -22.18
C ARG A 393 31.85 20.94 -23.27
N THR A 394 30.68 20.37 -22.99
CA THR A 394 29.94 19.52 -23.93
C THR A 394 29.23 20.35 -25.01
N GLY A 395 28.98 21.64 -24.76
CA GLY A 395 28.30 22.58 -25.64
C GLY A 395 26.77 22.42 -25.65
N ILE A 396 26.07 23.51 -26.01
CA ILE A 396 24.60 23.61 -25.88
C ILE A 396 23.86 22.52 -26.67
N LYS A 397 24.39 22.11 -27.84
CA LYS A 397 23.79 21.07 -28.67
C LYS A 397 23.77 19.70 -27.99
N LYS A 398 24.82 19.35 -27.22
CA LYS A 398 24.85 18.09 -26.46
C LYS A 398 23.97 18.18 -25.22
N GLN A 399 24.03 19.29 -24.49
CA GLN A 399 23.17 19.55 -23.32
C GLN A 399 21.67 19.40 -23.67
N ARG A 400 21.22 19.93 -24.81
CA ARG A 400 19.84 19.74 -25.29
C ARG A 400 19.49 18.27 -25.59
N LYS A 401 20.45 17.47 -26.07
CA LYS A 401 20.23 16.03 -26.26
C LYS A 401 20.12 15.30 -24.92
N VAL A 402 20.94 15.68 -23.94
CA VAL A 402 20.88 15.13 -22.57
C VAL A 402 19.52 15.44 -21.92
N VAL A 403 19.00 16.67 -22.05
CA VAL A 403 17.64 17.00 -21.55
C VAL A 403 16.58 16.11 -22.20
N ASN A 404 16.68 15.87 -23.50
CA ASN A 404 15.75 14.97 -24.20
C ASN A 404 15.88 13.51 -23.73
N ARG A 405 17.11 13.05 -23.47
CA ARG A 405 17.40 11.72 -22.91
C ARG A 405 16.76 11.58 -21.53
N ILE A 406 16.98 12.55 -20.64
CA ILE A 406 16.38 12.59 -19.30
C ILE A 406 14.84 12.57 -19.39
N ARG A 407 14.26 13.39 -20.27
CA ARG A 407 12.80 13.46 -20.46
C ARG A 407 12.21 12.10 -20.86
N TRP A 408 12.90 11.36 -21.72
CA TRP A 408 12.45 10.06 -22.19
C TRP A 408 12.71 8.95 -21.18
N ALA A 409 13.94 8.84 -20.67
CA ALA A 409 14.38 7.77 -19.77
C ALA A 409 13.62 7.76 -18.44
N TYR A 410 13.35 8.94 -17.87
CA TYR A 410 12.69 9.06 -16.57
C TYR A 410 11.22 9.48 -16.66
N LYS A 411 10.58 9.35 -17.83
CA LYS A 411 9.18 9.75 -18.08
C LYS A 411 8.19 9.23 -17.04
N ARG A 412 8.43 8.05 -16.44
CA ARG A 412 7.59 7.43 -15.40
C ARG A 412 7.57 8.24 -14.09
N TYR A 413 8.61 8.99 -13.81
CA TYR A 413 8.82 9.72 -12.55
C TYR A 413 8.52 11.23 -12.66
N PHE A 414 8.33 11.72 -13.90
CA PHE A 414 7.97 13.10 -14.22
C PHE A 414 6.47 13.36 -14.24
#